data_AF-A0A653CLX6-F1
#
_entry.id   AF-A0A653CLX6-F1
#
_cell.length_a   1.000
_cell.length_b   1.000
_cell.length_c   1.000
_cell.angle_alpha   90.00
_cell.angle_beta   90.00
_cell.angle_gamma   90.00
#
_symmetry.space_group_name_H-M   'P 1'
#
loop_
_entity.id
_entity.type
_entity.pdbx_description
1 polymer ?
#
loop_
_entity_poly.entity_id
_entity_poly.type
_entity_poly.pdbx_seq_one_letter_code
_entity_poly.pdbx_strand_id
1 'polypeptide(L)'
;MPQKRCRTCLAPIQNKKYCVLSPNINSKMPASIEHLFGSTYSRPLIEVLQFCVPEMTIEMNPVPVCCYNCYNSMWIYYFFKQRCIYQEKTLMEVYRGRYGNVVGCRACPSNDHKNVVLLNGNYELEILLTSMFGNDGPSEKSVAAV
;
A
#
# COMPACT_ATOMS: atom_id res chain seq x y z
N MET A 1 -14.47 30.93 11.35
CA MET A 1 -14.20 29.47 11.45
C MET A 1 -13.13 29.14 10.42
N PRO A 2 -11.97 28.57 10.77
CA PRO A 2 -11.02 28.10 9.78
C PRO A 2 -11.77 27.15 8.86
N GLN A 3 -11.79 27.47 7.57
CA GLN A 3 -12.43 26.67 6.53
C GLN A 3 -11.97 25.23 6.74
N LYS A 4 -12.89 24.29 6.94
CA LYS A 4 -12.55 22.87 7.18
C LYS A 4 -11.66 22.42 6.02
N ARG A 5 -10.34 22.34 6.21
CA ARG A 5 -9.40 21.89 5.19
C ARG A 5 -9.12 20.41 5.43
N CYS A 6 -9.07 19.64 4.35
CA CYS A 6 -8.64 18.25 4.44
C CYS A 6 -7.19 18.21 4.92
N ARG A 7 -6.90 17.45 5.99
CA ARG A 7 -5.54 17.38 6.55
C ARG A 7 -4.57 16.59 5.66
N THR A 8 -5.09 15.84 4.69
CA THR A 8 -4.30 15.06 3.73
C THR A 8 -3.93 15.87 2.48
N CYS A 9 -4.91 16.51 1.82
CA CYS A 9 -4.66 17.24 0.56
C CYS A 9 -4.72 18.77 0.70
N LEU A 10 -4.95 19.30 1.90
CA LEU A 10 -5.10 20.72 2.22
C LEU A 10 -6.27 21.44 1.50
N ALA A 11 -7.03 20.73 0.65
CA ALA A 11 -8.16 21.28 -0.08
C ALA A 11 -9.28 21.73 0.87
N PRO A 12 -9.99 22.82 0.56
CA PRO A 12 -11.15 23.25 1.33
C PRO A 12 -12.29 22.24 1.19
N ILE A 13 -12.90 21.86 2.31
CA ILE A 13 -14.07 21.00 2.36
C ILE A 13 -15.32 21.89 2.26
N GLN A 14 -15.86 21.99 1.05
CA GLN A 14 -17.05 22.79 0.76
C GLN A 14 -18.36 22.11 1.22
N ASN A 15 -18.37 20.77 1.30
CA ASN A 15 -19.57 19.97 1.60
C ASN A 15 -19.62 19.48 3.06
N LYS A 16 -20.82 19.12 3.55
CA LYS A 16 -20.99 18.46 4.88
C LYS A 16 -20.39 17.05 4.97
N LYS A 17 -19.91 16.47 3.85
CA LYS A 17 -19.32 15.12 3.81
C LYS A 17 -17.82 15.20 4.06
N TYR A 18 -17.42 14.92 5.30
CA TYR A 18 -16.03 14.75 5.71
C TYR A 18 -15.92 13.57 6.68
N CYS A 19 -14.72 12.99 6.78
CA CYS A 19 -14.42 11.95 7.74
C CYS A 19 -13.50 12.52 8.82
N VAL A 20 -13.70 12.09 10.06
CA VAL A 20 -12.88 12.50 11.20
C VAL A 20 -11.67 11.59 11.28
N LEU A 21 -10.49 12.17 11.39
CA LEU A 21 -9.25 11.47 11.67
C LEU A 21 -9.13 11.38 13.20
N SER A 22 -9.62 10.30 13.78
CA SER A 22 -9.58 10.05 15.23
C SER A 22 -9.06 8.63 15.49
N PRO A 23 -8.21 8.43 16.52
CA PRO A 23 -7.81 7.10 16.96
C PRO A 23 -8.96 6.32 17.60
N ASN A 24 -10.02 7.01 18.03
CA ASN A 24 -11.11 6.42 18.80
C ASN A 24 -12.38 6.16 17.97
N ILE A 25 -12.41 6.61 16.70
CA ILE A 25 -13.58 6.46 15.84
C ILE A 25 -13.23 5.54 14.68
N ASN A 26 -13.83 4.35 14.71
CA ASN A 26 -13.73 3.43 13.59
C ASN A 26 -14.46 4.00 12.37
N SER A 27 -13.73 4.13 11.27
CA SER A 27 -14.29 4.37 9.96
C SER A 27 -14.48 3.03 9.26
N LYS A 28 -15.67 2.81 8.72
CA LYS A 28 -15.91 1.67 7.82
C LYS A 28 -15.17 1.91 6.51
N MET A 29 -14.84 0.85 5.79
CA MET A 29 -14.41 0.94 4.40
C MET A 29 -15.56 1.46 3.52
N PRO A 30 -15.28 2.26 2.47
CA PRO A 30 -16.28 2.65 1.48
C PRO A 30 -16.92 1.43 0.80
N ALA A 31 -18.23 1.45 0.59
CA ALA A 31 -18.93 0.41 -0.17
C ALA A 31 -18.41 0.25 -1.60
N SER A 32 -17.89 1.34 -2.18
CA SER A 32 -17.21 1.33 -3.49
C SER A 32 -15.89 0.52 -3.50
N ILE A 33 -15.38 0.11 -2.35
CA ILE A 33 -14.15 -0.68 -2.21
C ILE A 33 -14.47 -2.09 -1.70
N GLU A 34 -15.57 -2.28 -0.96
CA GLU A 34 -16.00 -3.59 -0.44
C GLU A 34 -16.02 -4.71 -1.49
N HIS A 35 -16.53 -4.41 -2.68
CA HIS A 35 -16.62 -5.40 -3.77
C HIS A 35 -15.25 -5.91 -4.27
N LEU A 36 -14.15 -5.17 -4.04
CA LEU A 36 -12.80 -5.54 -4.49
C LEU A 36 -12.08 -6.47 -3.50
N PHE A 37 -12.56 -6.55 -2.25
CA PHE A 37 -11.88 -7.26 -1.16
C PHE A 37 -12.76 -8.29 -0.45
N GLY A 38 -14.05 -8.37 -0.79
CA GLY A 38 -14.95 -9.45 -0.35
C GLY A 38 -15.24 -9.49 1.16
N SER A 39 -14.86 -8.45 1.90
CA SER A 39 -15.06 -8.36 3.36
C SER A 39 -15.13 -6.90 3.81
N THR A 40 -15.98 -6.63 4.81
CA THR A 40 -16.09 -5.29 5.40
C THR A 40 -14.98 -5.08 6.43
N TYR A 41 -14.22 -4.00 6.26
CA TYR A 41 -13.21 -3.57 7.22
C TYR A 41 -13.65 -2.31 7.95
N SER A 42 -13.28 -2.21 9.22
CA SER A 42 -13.56 -1.07 10.07
C SER A 42 -12.36 -0.80 10.97
N ARG A 43 -11.74 0.37 10.82
CA ARG A 43 -10.55 0.78 11.59
C ARG A 43 -10.52 2.29 11.80
N PRO A 44 -9.83 2.79 12.84
CA PRO A 44 -9.59 4.22 12.99
C PRO A 44 -8.85 4.76 11.75
N LEU A 45 -9.39 5.82 11.15
CA LEU A 45 -8.86 6.33 9.88
C LEU A 45 -7.44 6.89 10.02
N ILE A 46 -7.07 7.33 11.24
CA ILE A 46 -5.70 7.75 11.53
C ILE A 46 -4.70 6.59 11.48
N GLU A 47 -5.09 5.39 11.93
CA GLU A 47 -4.24 4.20 11.84
C GLU A 47 -4.06 3.77 10.38
N VAL A 48 -5.13 3.85 9.58
CA VAL A 48 -5.07 3.61 8.13
C VAL A 48 -4.07 4.57 7.49
N LEU A 49 -4.09 5.86 7.87
CA LEU A 49 -3.16 6.87 7.36
C LEU A 49 -1.72 6.61 7.79
N GLN A 50 -1.49 6.36 9.08
CA GLN A 50 -0.16 6.10 9.64
C GLN A 50 0.43 4.81 9.07
N PHE A 51 -0.38 3.79 8.83
CA PHE A 51 0.06 2.60 8.11
C PHE A 51 0.51 2.94 6.69
N CYS A 52 -0.24 3.80 6.00
CA CYS A 52 0.08 4.21 4.63
C CYS A 52 1.34 5.08 4.55
N VAL A 53 1.44 6.10 5.40
CA VAL A 53 2.49 7.13 5.43
C VAL A 53 2.98 7.29 6.88
N PRO A 54 3.89 6.42 7.36
CA PRO A 54 4.34 6.41 8.76
C PRO A 54 4.98 7.71 9.23
N GLU A 55 5.64 8.42 8.32
CA GLU A 55 6.36 9.67 8.60
C GLU A 55 5.40 10.87 8.70
N MET A 56 4.12 10.70 8.34
CA MET A 56 3.14 11.76 8.37
C MET A 56 2.70 12.04 9.81
N THR A 57 3.10 13.19 10.34
CA THR A 57 2.60 13.69 11.62
C THR A 57 1.30 14.47 11.41
N ILE A 58 0.26 14.08 12.16
CA ILE A 58 -1.05 14.73 12.09
C ILE A 58 -1.32 15.39 13.43
N GLU A 59 -1.35 16.71 13.41
CA GLU A 59 -1.76 17.50 14.56
C GLU A 59 -3.24 17.19 14.90
N MET A 60 -3.47 16.76 16.14
CA MET A 60 -4.80 16.32 16.60
C MET A 60 -5.67 17.46 17.12
N ASN A 61 -5.09 18.65 17.31
CA ASN A 61 -5.78 19.82 17.82
C ASN A 61 -5.59 21.01 16.85
N PRO A 62 -6.63 21.47 16.15
CA PRO A 62 -8.02 21.02 16.21
C PRO A 62 -8.24 19.64 15.60
N VAL A 63 -9.36 18.98 15.92
CA VAL A 63 -9.67 17.63 15.44
C VAL A 63 -9.54 17.55 13.91
N PRO A 64 -8.60 16.72 13.39
CA PRO A 64 -8.32 16.69 11.97
C PRO A 64 -9.44 15.99 11.21
N VAL A 65 -9.70 16.48 10.00
CA VAL A 65 -10.72 15.93 9.10
C VAL A 65 -10.11 15.68 7.73
N CYS A 66 -10.67 14.73 6.99
CA CYS A 66 -10.32 14.51 5.60
C CYS A 66 -11.55 14.59 4.68
N CYS A 67 -11.31 14.99 3.44
CA CYS A 67 -12.35 14.96 2.42
C CYS A 67 -12.63 13.50 2.00
N TYR A 68 -13.80 13.29 1.38
CA TYR A 68 -14.22 11.96 0.96
C TYR A 68 -13.29 11.33 -0.10
N ASN A 69 -12.68 12.15 -0.96
CA ASN A 69 -11.71 11.67 -1.95
C ASN A 69 -10.47 11.09 -1.27
N CYS A 70 -9.86 11.82 -0.32
CA CYS A 70 -8.73 11.33 0.45
C CYS A 70 -9.09 10.10 1.28
N TYR A 71 -10.29 10.08 1.88
CA TYR A 71 -10.80 8.90 2.59
C TYR A 71 -10.84 7.65 1.69
N ASN A 72 -11.38 7.76 0.46
CA ASN A 72 -11.39 6.65 -0.49
C ASN A 72 -9.96 6.24 -0.90
N SER A 73 -9.11 7.21 -1.25
CA SER A 73 -7.72 6.95 -1.66
C SER A 73 -6.91 6.27 -0.55
N MET A 74 -7.11 6.65 0.71
CA MET A 74 -6.45 6.04 1.86
C MET A 74 -6.82 4.56 1.99
N TRP A 75 -8.09 4.21 1.83
CA TRP A 75 -8.52 2.81 1.88
C TRP A 75 -7.94 2.00 0.73
N ILE A 76 -7.97 2.52 -0.51
CA ILE A 76 -7.37 1.86 -1.67
C ILE A 76 -5.89 1.58 -1.43
N TYR A 77 -5.16 2.60 -0.97
CA TYR A 77 -3.72 2.49 -0.75
C TYR A 77 -3.38 1.58 0.44
N TYR A 78 -4.18 1.60 1.51
CA TYR A 78 -4.05 0.71 2.65
C TYR A 78 -4.09 -0.76 2.22
N PHE A 79 -5.09 -1.15 1.43
CA PHE A 79 -5.18 -2.54 0.96
C PHE A 79 -4.11 -2.90 -0.05
N PHE A 80 -3.75 -1.97 -0.93
CA PHE A 80 -2.63 -2.17 -1.84
C PHE A 80 -1.35 -2.47 -1.06
N LYS A 81 -1.02 -1.65 -0.06
CA LYS A 81 0.16 -1.82 0.79
C LYS A 81 0.09 -3.11 1.62
N GLN A 82 -1.07 -3.47 2.18
CA GLN A 82 -1.27 -4.75 2.86
C GLN A 82 -1.00 -5.95 1.92
N ARG A 83 -1.49 -5.91 0.68
CA ARG A 83 -1.22 -6.96 -0.31
C ARG A 83 0.26 -7.03 -0.68
N CYS A 84 0.93 -5.88 -0.86
CA CYS A 84 2.37 -5.84 -1.12
C CYS A 84 3.17 -6.48 0.02
N ILE A 85 2.89 -6.11 1.28
CA ILE A 85 3.56 -6.69 2.45
C ILE A 85 3.29 -8.20 2.56
N TYR A 86 2.06 -8.64 2.30
CA TYR A 86 1.74 -10.06 2.31
C TYR A 86 2.55 -10.83 1.26
N GLN A 87 2.58 -10.34 0.02
CA GLN A 87 3.36 -10.96 -1.05
C GLN A 87 4.85 -10.94 -0.75
N GLU A 88 5.40 -9.82 -0.27
CA GLU A 88 6.79 -9.72 0.18
C GLU A 88 7.12 -10.76 1.26
N LYS A 89 6.27 -10.92 2.27
CA LYS A 89 6.46 -11.95 3.31
C LYS A 89 6.44 -13.35 2.73
N THR A 90 5.49 -13.66 1.86
CA THR A 90 5.46 -14.98 1.22
C THR A 90 6.72 -15.21 0.38
N LEU A 91 7.16 -14.23 -0.39
CA LEU A 91 8.38 -14.32 -1.20
C LEU A 91 9.62 -14.53 -0.31
N MET A 92 9.71 -13.80 0.79
CA MET A 92 10.79 -13.95 1.78
C MET A 92 10.76 -15.33 2.46
N GLU A 93 9.59 -15.84 2.83
CA GLU A 93 9.45 -17.15 3.51
C GLU A 93 9.74 -18.33 2.59
N VAL A 94 9.27 -18.28 1.34
CA VAL A 94 9.47 -19.35 0.35
C VAL A 94 10.87 -19.30 -0.25
N TYR A 95 11.48 -18.12 -0.37
CA TYR A 95 12.73 -17.93 -1.11
C TYR A 95 13.74 -17.03 -0.38
N ARG A 96 14.06 -17.33 0.90
CA ARG A 96 15.06 -16.61 1.72
C ARG A 96 16.44 -16.36 1.07
N GLY A 97 16.75 -16.98 -0.07
CA GLY A 97 17.97 -16.72 -0.85
C GLY A 97 17.76 -16.24 -2.29
N ARG A 98 16.54 -15.85 -2.71
CA ARG A 98 16.24 -15.38 -4.08
C ARG A 98 15.32 -14.15 -4.14
N TYR A 99 15.25 -13.39 -3.04
CA TYR A 99 14.52 -12.12 -3.04
C TYR A 99 15.15 -11.18 -4.07
N GLY A 100 14.42 -10.84 -5.14
CA GLY A 100 14.93 -10.16 -6.34
C GLY A 100 14.81 -10.96 -7.65
N ASN A 101 14.72 -12.30 -7.58
CA ASN A 101 14.61 -13.18 -8.76
C ASN A 101 13.17 -13.65 -9.00
N VAL A 102 12.19 -12.84 -8.58
CA VAL A 102 10.80 -13.26 -8.58
C VAL A 102 9.91 -12.15 -9.10
N VAL A 103 9.09 -12.47 -10.10
CA VAL A 103 8.20 -11.51 -10.75
C VAL A 103 6.77 -11.99 -10.61
N GLY A 104 5.93 -11.15 -10.00
CA GLY A 104 4.49 -11.37 -9.93
C GLY A 104 3.80 -10.86 -11.20
N CYS A 105 2.99 -11.71 -11.84
CA CYS A 105 2.16 -11.27 -12.96
C CYS A 105 1.03 -10.35 -12.46
N ARG A 106 1.08 -9.06 -12.82
CA ARG A 106 0.05 -8.05 -12.46
C ARG A 106 -1.33 -8.34 -13.03
N ALA A 107 -1.45 -9.14 -14.09
CA ALA A 107 -2.71 -9.43 -14.77
C ALA A 107 -3.50 -10.60 -14.15
N CYS A 108 -2.89 -11.38 -13.25
CA CYS A 108 -3.52 -12.55 -12.65
C CYS A 108 -3.80 -12.30 -11.16
N PRO A 109 -5.03 -11.97 -10.77
CA PRO A 109 -5.42 -11.76 -9.38
C PRO A 109 -5.74 -13.10 -8.71
N SER A 110 -4.75 -13.97 -8.51
CA SER A 110 -4.91 -15.17 -7.68
C SER A 110 -3.99 -15.11 -6.46
N ASN A 111 -4.57 -15.46 -5.30
CA ASN A 111 -3.89 -15.52 -4.00
C ASN A 111 -3.11 -16.83 -3.80
N ASP A 112 -3.15 -17.77 -4.75
CA ASP A 112 -2.65 -19.14 -4.56
C ASP A 112 -1.14 -19.29 -4.85
N HIS A 113 -0.39 -18.20 -4.87
CA HIS A 113 1.06 -18.17 -5.18
C HIS A 113 1.46 -18.74 -6.56
N LYS A 114 0.49 -19.13 -7.41
CA LYS A 114 0.72 -19.67 -8.78
C LYS A 114 1.11 -18.61 -9.81
N ASN A 115 1.03 -17.33 -9.47
CA ASN A 115 1.35 -16.20 -10.36
C ASN A 115 2.77 -15.66 -10.16
N VAL A 116 3.60 -16.46 -9.53
CA VAL A 116 4.96 -16.11 -9.11
C VAL A 116 5.91 -16.90 -9.99
N VAL A 117 6.60 -16.22 -10.91
CA VAL A 117 7.61 -16.85 -11.77
C VAL A 117 8.98 -16.64 -11.12
N LEU A 118 9.69 -17.74 -10.90
CA LEU A 118 11.10 -17.72 -10.54
C LEU A 118 11.93 -17.42 -11.79
N LEU A 119 12.66 -16.32 -11.76
CA LEU A 119 13.74 -16.05 -12.70
C LEU A 119 14.88 -17.01 -12.36
N ASN A 120 15.13 -17.96 -13.26
CA ASN A 120 16.33 -18.78 -13.25
C ASN A 120 17.22 -18.23 -14.38
N GLY A 121 18.52 -18.07 -14.11
CA GLY A 121 19.54 -17.38 -14.95
C GLY A 121 19.70 -17.82 -16.41
N ASN A 122 18.84 -18.70 -16.92
CA ASN A 122 18.78 -19.16 -18.31
C ASN A 122 17.54 -18.67 -19.08
N TYR A 123 16.68 -17.82 -18.50
CA TYR A 123 15.46 -17.36 -19.18
C TYR A 123 15.67 -16.01 -19.85
N GLU A 124 15.27 -15.91 -21.13
CA GLU A 124 15.21 -14.65 -21.90
C GLU A 124 14.45 -13.54 -21.16
N LEU A 125 13.47 -13.92 -20.32
CA LEU A 125 12.72 -13.02 -19.47
C LEU A 125 13.59 -12.34 -18.39
N GLU A 126 14.57 -13.05 -17.82
CA GLU A 126 15.51 -12.46 -16.86
C GLU A 126 16.45 -11.48 -17.56
N ILE A 127 16.97 -11.82 -18.74
CA ILE A 127 17.79 -10.90 -19.56
C ILE A 127 16.99 -9.62 -19.88
N LEU A 128 15.73 -9.77 -20.30
CA LEU A 128 14.85 -8.66 -20.60
C LEU A 128 14.61 -7.80 -19.35
N LEU A 129 14.27 -8.40 -18.21
CA LEU A 129 13.98 -7.65 -16.98
C LEU A 129 15.23 -6.98 -16.41
N THR A 130 16.38 -7.65 -16.41
CA THR A 130 17.67 -7.05 -16.01
C THR A 130 18.06 -5.91 -16.95
N SER A 131 17.74 -5.98 -18.25
CA SER A 131 17.94 -4.85 -19.16
C SER A 131 17.00 -3.66 -18.89
N MET A 132 15.78 -3.94 -18.37
CA MET A 132 14.79 -2.92 -18.05
C MET A 132 15.03 -2.27 -16.68
N PHE A 133 15.60 -3.00 -15.72
CA PHE A 133 15.75 -2.58 -14.32
C PHE A 133 17.21 -2.56 -13.82
N GLY A 134 18.20 -2.81 -14.70
CA GLY A 134 19.60 -3.02 -14.35
C GLY A 134 20.31 -1.84 -13.70
N ASN A 135 19.71 -0.65 -13.70
CA ASN A 135 20.21 0.53 -12.98
C ASN A 135 19.52 0.79 -11.63
N ASP A 136 18.43 0.08 -11.33
CA ASP A 136 17.60 0.30 -10.12
C ASP A 136 17.70 -0.83 -9.09
N GLY A 137 18.46 -1.89 -9.38
CA GLY A 137 18.74 -2.97 -8.44
C GLY A 137 19.85 -2.62 -7.44
N PRO A 138 19.76 -3.03 -6.17
CA PRO A 138 20.87 -2.87 -5.23
C PRO A 138 22.08 -3.66 -5.77
N SER A 139 23.21 -2.98 -5.95
CA SER A 139 24.43 -3.61 -6.46
C SER A 139 24.83 -4.81 -5.59
N GLU A 140 25.12 -5.96 -6.20
CA GLU A 140 25.51 -7.22 -5.53
C GLU A 140 26.66 -7.10 -4.51
N LYS A 141 27.37 -5.97 -4.49
CA LYS A 141 28.40 -5.66 -3.47
C LYS A 141 27.86 -5.52 -2.05
N SER A 142 26.55 -5.38 -1.83
CA SER A 142 25.98 -5.20 -0.48
C SER A 142 25.51 -6.47 0.22
N VAL A 143 25.60 -7.66 -0.40
CA VAL A 143 25.08 -8.92 0.20
C VAL A 143 26.20 -9.84 0.73
N ALA A 144 27.48 -9.47 0.55
CA ALA A 144 28.62 -10.26 1.03
C ALA A 144 29.13 -9.87 2.43
N ALA A 145 28.34 -9.17 3.25
CA ALA A 145 28.71 -8.87 4.63
C ALA A 145 27.48 -8.79 5.54
N VAL A 146 26.99 -9.95 6.01
CA VAL A 146 26.69 -10.30 7.42
C VAL A 146 26.59 -11.82 7.50
#